data_AF-A0AAE0RX62-F1
#
_entry.id   AF-A0AAE0RX62-F1
#
_cell.length_a   1.000
_cell.length_b   1.000
_cell.length_c   1.000
_cell.angle_alpha   90.00
_cell.angle_beta   90.00
_cell.angle_gamma   90.00
#
_symmetry.space_group_name_H-M   'P 1'
#
loop_
_entity.id
_entity.type
_entity.pdbx_description
1 polymer ?
#
loop_
_entity_poly.entity_id
_entity_poly.type
_entity_poly.pdbx_seq_one_letter_code
_entity_poly.pdbx_strand_id
1 'polypeptide(L)'
;MVLTQEELCASEEEVYEAMKDWARNACAQRNILSSGENLRKVLGGLLNLIRFSVMDQNYFADEVAIDDKILNPRQKIIFSKNFCTVTWTQSSTQPQKTHLSTKERC
;
A
#
# COMPACT_ATOMS: atom_id res chain seq x y z
N MET A 1 -23.26 4.24 -8.58
CA MET A 1 -22.04 3.62 -8.01
C MET A 1 -21.13 3.29 -9.18
N VAL A 2 -20.11 4.10 -9.39
CA VAL A 2 -19.17 4.04 -10.52
C VAL A 2 -17.81 3.64 -9.95
N LEU A 3 -17.63 2.35 -9.66
CA LEU A 3 -16.36 1.82 -9.14
C LEU A 3 -15.78 0.73 -10.05
N THR A 4 -16.38 0.51 -11.22
CA THR A 4 -16.02 -0.59 -12.15
C THR A 4 -15.65 -0.08 -13.54
N GLN A 5 -15.47 1.23 -13.73
CA GLN A 5 -15.18 1.79 -15.04
C GLN A 5 -13.66 1.90 -15.21
N GLU A 6 -13.12 1.18 -16.20
CA GLU A 6 -11.67 1.10 -16.49
C GLU A 6 -11.07 2.42 -17.00
N GLU A 7 -11.89 3.46 -17.18
CA GLU A 7 -11.51 4.81 -17.63
C GLU A 7 -11.97 5.89 -16.63
N LEU A 8 -11.72 5.72 -15.33
CA LEU A 8 -11.75 6.87 -14.44
C LEU A 8 -10.49 7.70 -14.75
N CYS A 9 -10.64 8.90 -15.30
CA CYS A 9 -9.55 9.89 -15.42
C CYS A 9 -9.18 10.48 -14.04
N ALA A 10 -9.13 9.64 -13.01
CA ALA A 10 -8.78 10.00 -11.65
C ALA A 10 -7.63 9.12 -11.21
N SER A 11 -6.72 9.68 -10.45
CA SER A 11 -5.62 8.90 -9.90
C SER A 11 -6.12 7.99 -8.76
N GLU A 12 -5.40 6.90 -8.46
CA GLU A 12 -5.81 6.00 -7.38
C GLU A 12 -5.76 6.70 -6.00
N GLU A 13 -4.95 7.75 -5.85
CA GLU A 13 -4.96 8.67 -4.70
C GLU A 13 -6.31 9.37 -4.56
N GLU A 14 -6.83 9.94 -5.65
CA GLU A 14 -8.13 10.64 -5.66
C GLU A 14 -9.28 9.67 -5.36
N VAL A 15 -9.21 8.44 -5.90
CA VAL A 15 -10.18 7.38 -5.60
C VAL A 15 -10.13 7.04 -4.11
N TYR A 16 -8.93 6.92 -3.53
CA TYR A 16 -8.77 6.64 -2.10
C TYR A 16 -9.31 7.76 -1.22
N GLU A 17 -9.02 9.03 -1.53
CA GLU A 17 -9.58 10.18 -0.82
C GLU A 17 -11.10 10.24 -0.90
N ALA A 18 -11.67 10.09 -2.09
CA ALA A 18 -13.12 10.06 -2.28
C ALA A 18 -13.78 8.92 -1.49
N MET A 19 -13.11 7.76 -1.41
CA MET A 19 -13.58 6.64 -0.60
C MET A 19 -13.48 6.91 0.91
N LYS A 20 -12.43 7.60 1.38
CA LYS A 20 -12.33 8.05 2.77
C LYS A 20 -13.44 9.02 3.12
N ASP A 21 -13.72 10.00 2.27
CA ASP A 21 -14.79 10.97 2.50
C ASP A 21 -16.17 10.32 2.49
N TRP A 22 -16.39 9.39 1.56
CA TRP A 22 -17.61 8.56 1.57
C TRP A 22 -17.73 7.77 2.88
N ALA A 23 -16.65 7.15 3.35
CA ALA A 23 -16.65 6.37 4.59
C ALA A 23 -16.88 7.25 5.82
N ARG A 24 -16.31 8.46 5.87
CA ARG A 24 -16.55 9.45 6.93
C ARG A 24 -18.02 9.86 6.95
N ASN A 25 -18.59 10.19 5.80
CA ASN A 25 -19.99 10.54 5.70
C ASN A 25 -20.89 9.35 6.09
N ALA A 26 -20.59 8.14 5.62
CA ALA A 26 -21.33 6.94 6.00
C ALA A 26 -21.23 6.62 7.50
N CYS A 27 -20.09 6.88 8.14
CA CYS A 27 -19.95 6.84 9.61
C CYS A 27 -20.86 7.88 10.29
N ALA A 28 -20.89 9.13 9.79
CA ALA A 28 -21.75 10.18 10.31
C ALA A 28 -23.24 9.81 10.17
N GLN A 29 -23.66 9.27 9.02
CA GLN A 29 -25.03 8.77 8.80
C GLN A 29 -25.42 7.65 9.75
N ARG A 30 -24.46 6.82 10.16
CA ARG A 30 -24.66 5.71 11.12
C ARG A 30 -24.42 6.13 12.57
N ASN A 31 -24.15 7.41 12.81
CA ASN A 31 -23.87 7.99 14.12
C ASN A 31 -22.74 7.27 14.88
N ILE A 32 -21.72 6.80 14.13
CA ILE A 32 -20.53 6.13 14.67
C ILE A 32 -19.30 7.03 14.50
N LEU A 33 -18.36 6.94 15.44
CA LEU A 33 -17.09 7.67 15.36
C LEU A 33 -16.30 7.26 14.12
N SER A 34 -15.79 8.24 13.38
CA SER A 34 -14.94 8.07 12.20
C SER A 34 -13.50 7.67 12.55
N SER A 35 -13.35 6.64 13.39
CA SER A 35 -12.06 5.98 13.66
C SER A 35 -11.66 5.10 12.48
N GLY A 36 -10.36 4.92 12.23
CA GLY A 36 -9.83 4.06 11.16
C GLY A 36 -10.42 2.64 11.15
N GLU A 37 -10.70 2.06 12.33
CA GLU A 37 -11.37 0.76 12.43
C GLU A 37 -12.82 0.77 11.94
N ASN A 38 -13.55 1.86 12.23
CA ASN A 38 -14.94 2.01 11.80
C ASN A 38 -15.01 2.34 10.31
N LEU A 39 -14.10 3.18 9.82
CA LEU A 39 -13.93 3.43 8.38
C LEU A 39 -13.65 2.12 7.65
N ARG A 40 -12.75 1.28 8.18
CA ARG A 40 -12.48 -0.05 7.62
C ARG A 40 -13.73 -0.94 7.62
N LYS A 41 -14.54 -0.95 8.68
CA LYS A 41 -15.80 -1.72 8.72
C LYS A 41 -16.82 -1.23 7.69
N VAL A 42 -16.90 0.09 7.49
CA VAL A 42 -17.82 0.71 6.53
C VAL A 42 -17.37 0.47 5.09
N LEU A 43 -16.07 0.61 4.82
CA LEU A 43 -15.46 0.32 3.52
C LEU A 43 -15.53 -1.17 3.18
N GLY A 44 -15.30 -2.05 4.16
CA GLY A 44 -15.44 -3.50 4.02
C GLY A 44 -14.68 -4.04 2.80
N GLY A 45 -15.43 -4.65 1.87
CA GLY A 45 -14.88 -5.21 0.64
C GLY A 45 -14.50 -4.18 -0.44
N LEU A 46 -14.98 -2.94 -0.33
CA LEU A 46 -14.66 -1.89 -1.30
C LEU A 46 -13.18 -1.50 -1.26
N LEU A 47 -12.51 -1.69 -0.12
CA LEU A 47 -11.07 -1.51 0.04
C LEU A 47 -10.23 -2.36 -0.92
N ASN A 48 -10.76 -3.50 -1.40
CA ASN A 48 -10.05 -4.36 -2.35
C ASN A 48 -10.20 -3.89 -3.80
N LEU A 49 -11.06 -2.90 -4.07
CA LEU A 49 -11.22 -2.32 -5.40
C LEU A 49 -10.14 -1.28 -5.71
N ILE A 50 -9.58 -0.66 -4.67
CA ILE A 50 -8.52 0.35 -4.78
C ILE A 50 -7.20 -0.35 -5.12
N ARG A 51 -6.52 0.11 -6.16
CA ARG A 51 -5.25 -0.48 -6.62
C ARG A 51 -4.08 0.25 -5.94
N PHE A 52 -3.83 -0.08 -4.68
CA PHE A 52 -2.70 0.47 -3.91
C PHE A 52 -1.32 0.27 -4.58
N SER A 53 -1.19 -0.69 -5.51
CA SER A 53 0.03 -0.94 -6.26
C SER A 53 0.37 0.13 -7.30
N VAL A 54 -0.61 0.94 -7.71
CA VAL A 54 -0.47 1.98 -8.75
C VAL A 54 -0.33 3.38 -8.13
N MET A 55 -0.71 3.49 -6.85
CA MET A 55 -0.61 4.71 -6.05
C MET A 55 0.87 5.10 -5.80
N ASP A 56 1.16 6.39 -5.67
CA ASP A 56 2.51 6.87 -5.36
C ASP A 56 3.03 6.30 -4.03
N GLN A 57 4.31 5.91 -4.03
CA GLN A 57 4.92 5.24 -2.88
C GLN A 57 5.03 6.15 -1.66
N ASN A 58 5.36 7.43 -1.85
CA ASN A 58 5.52 8.38 -0.76
C ASN A 58 4.14 8.70 -0.17
N TYR A 59 3.15 8.95 -1.03
CA TYR A 59 1.77 9.12 -0.60
C TYR A 59 1.25 7.90 0.17
N PHE A 60 1.50 6.69 -0.33
CA PHE A 60 1.11 5.47 0.38
C PHE A 60 1.79 5.33 1.75
N ALA A 61 3.08 5.67 1.86
CA ALA A 61 3.81 5.58 3.11
C ALA A 61 3.30 6.60 4.14
N ASP A 62 3.13 7.85 3.72
CA ASP A 62 2.81 8.96 4.61
C ASP A 62 1.32 8.97 5.00
N GLU A 63 0.42 8.87 4.02
CA GLU A 63 -1.03 9.05 4.24
C GLU A 63 -1.73 7.72 4.57
N VAL A 64 -1.42 6.64 3.84
CA VAL A 64 -2.17 5.38 3.94
C VAL A 64 -1.58 4.44 5.01
N ALA A 65 -0.25 4.34 5.09
CA ALA A 65 0.43 3.38 5.95
C ALA A 65 0.64 3.90 7.38
N ILE A 66 0.80 5.20 7.59
CA ILE A 66 1.04 5.77 8.93
C ILE A 66 -0.27 6.25 9.56
N ASP A 67 -1.05 7.08 8.86
CA ASP A 67 -2.13 7.84 9.50
C ASP A 67 -3.43 7.04 9.65
N ASP A 68 -3.88 6.39 8.59
CA ASP A 68 -5.31 6.05 8.50
C ASP A 68 -5.78 4.87 9.39
N LYS A 69 -4.92 3.99 9.90
CA LYS A 69 -5.30 2.70 10.55
C LYS A 69 -6.35 1.85 9.78
N ILE A 70 -6.68 2.22 8.54
CA ILE A 70 -7.69 1.58 7.69
C ILE A 70 -7.14 0.24 7.19
N LEU A 71 -5.85 0.15 6.87
CA LEU A 71 -5.21 -1.08 6.43
C LEU A 71 -4.68 -1.93 7.60
N ASN A 72 -4.92 -3.24 7.52
CA ASN A 72 -4.32 -4.18 8.45
C ASN A 72 -2.79 -4.25 8.25
N PRO A 73 -1.99 -4.52 9.29
CA PRO A 73 -0.53 -4.64 9.17
C PRO A 73 -0.09 -5.59 8.07
N ARG A 74 -0.82 -6.70 7.89
CA ARG A 74 -0.55 -7.67 6.82
C ARG A 74 -0.77 -7.09 5.43
N GLN A 75 -1.81 -6.27 5.25
CA GLN A 75 -2.09 -5.61 3.97
C GLN A 75 -1.02 -4.55 3.67
N LYS A 76 -0.60 -3.77 4.69
CA LYS A 76 0.51 -2.81 4.55
C LYS A 76 1.79 -3.48 4.04
N ILE A 77 2.15 -4.65 4.59
CA ILE A 77 3.32 -5.43 4.14
C ILE A 77 3.15 -5.96 2.70
N ILE A 78 1.95 -6.41 2.33
CA ILE A 78 1.71 -6.93 0.97
C ILE A 78 1.82 -5.81 -0.06
N PHE A 79 1.20 -4.66 0.20
CA PHE A 79 1.26 -3.53 -0.72
C PHE A 79 2.65 -2.89 -0.77
N SER A 80 3.35 -2.78 0.37
CA SER A 80 4.72 -2.26 0.40
C SER A 80 5.70 -3.09 -0.44
N LYS A 81 5.50 -4.42 -0.51
CA LYS A 81 6.32 -5.31 -1.36
C LYS A 81 6.20 -5.00 -2.85
N ASN A 82 5.05 -4.51 -3.31
CA ASN A 82 4.87 -4.15 -4.73
C ASN A 82 5.81 -3.02 -5.15
N PHE A 83 6.15 -2.12 -4.22
CA PHE A 83 7.13 -1.05 -4.45
C PHE A 83 8.57 -1.57 -4.42
N CYS A 84 8.89 -2.57 -3.59
CA CYS A 84 10.24 -3.14 -3.49
C CYS A 84 10.62 -4.06 -4.67
N THR A 85 9.66 -4.61 -5.42
CA THR A 85 9.95 -5.54 -6.52
C THR A 85 10.51 -4.90 -7.79
N VAL A 86 10.59 -3.56 -7.88
CA VAL A 86 11.08 -2.86 -9.09
C VAL A 86 12.62 -2.75 -9.15
N THR A 87 13.38 -3.20 -8.15
CA THR A 87 14.86 -2.99 -8.12
C THR A 87 15.75 -4.22 -8.25
N TRP A 88 15.25 -5.40 -8.63
CA TRP A 88 16.13 -6.56 -8.90
C TRP A 88 15.75 -7.38 -10.14
N THR A 89 15.79 -6.72 -11.30
CA THR A 89 15.97 -7.39 -12.61
C THR A 89 16.89 -6.46 -13.43
N GLN A 90 18.20 -6.61 -13.57
CA GLN A 90 19.17 -7.70 -13.45
C GLN A 90 20.51 -7.13 -12.94
N SER A 91 21.19 -7.86 -12.06
CA SER A 91 22.65 -7.96 -12.10
C SER A 91 23.06 -9.27 -11.44
N SER A 92 22.65 -10.37 -12.08
CA SER A 92 23.35 -11.64 -11.93
C SER A 92 24.58 -11.61 -12.84
N THR A 93 25.69 -11.09 -12.33
CA THR A 93 27.01 -11.64 -12.66
C THR A 93 27.63 -12.05 -11.33
N GLN A 94 27.52 -13.34 -11.00
CA GLN A 94 28.41 -13.91 -10.00
C GLN A 94 29.84 -13.89 -10.56
N PRO A 95 30.85 -13.80 -9.68
CA PRO A 95 31.72 -14.97 -9.64
C PRO A 95 31.80 -15.60 -8.25
N GLN A 96 32.18 -16.86 -8.34
CA GLN A 96 32.10 -17.91 -7.34
C GLN A 96 33.09 -17.72 -6.18
N LYS A 97 32.66 -18.31 -5.06
CA LYS A 97 33.40 -18.67 -3.84
C LYS A 97 34.88 -19.01 -4.07
N THR A 98 35.73 -18.52 -3.17
CA THR A 98 36.77 -19.38 -2.59
C THR A 98 36.99 -19.04 -1.12
N HIS A 99 36.78 -20.06 -0.30
CA HIS A 99 37.16 -20.15 1.11
C HIS A 99 38.68 -20.34 1.22
N LEU A 100 39.23 -20.01 2.39
CA LEU A 100 40.53 -20.37 3.00
C LEU A 100 41.67 -19.33 3.05
N SER A 101 41.94 -18.97 4.32
CA SER A 101 43.20 -19.12 5.04
C SER A 101 44.08 -17.87 5.24
N THR A 102 44.08 -17.43 6.50
CA THR A 102 45.23 -16.89 7.24
C THR A 102 46.59 -17.39 6.73
N LYS A 103 47.50 -16.50 6.30
CA LYS A 103 48.93 -16.52 6.70
C LYS A 103 49.73 -15.28 6.24
N GLU A 104 50.26 -14.58 7.24
CA GLU A 104 51.56 -13.88 7.39
C GLU A 104 52.40 -13.40 6.18
N ARG A 105 52.98 -12.20 6.41
CA ARG A 105 54.37 -11.75 6.13
C ARG A 105 54.73 -11.26 4.71
N CYS A 106 54.91 -9.95 4.59
CA CYS A 106 56.21 -9.26 4.42
C CYS A 106 56.08 -7.84 4.98
#